data_AF-A0A8X6GED0-F1
#
_entry.id   AF-A0A8X6GED0-F1
#
_cell.length_a   1.000
_cell.length_b   1.000
_cell.length_c   1.000
_cell.angle_alpha   90.00
_cell.angle_beta   90.00
_cell.angle_gamma   90.00
#
_symmetry.space_group_name_H-M   'P 1'
#
loop_
_entity.id
_entity.type
_entity.pdbx_description
1 polymer ?
#
loop_
_entity_poly.entity_id
_entity_poly.type
_entity_poly.pdbx_seq_one_letter_code
_entity_poly.pdbx_strand_id
1 'polypeptide(L)'
;MDYNGENGEGCSASEVLLLLHVSDLRICDLWSLDSLGIKEPSISQSKSEIEEVVKDHFVRSLRRDDEGRYQVSLPWLEVHPELSDNRNIAERRLKSCVRSLQKRNCLQEYENIFKEWVSEKIIESVEPEELAREKGHFLPHRPVFKENSTTRIRPVFDASAKERNSGSLNDCIEKGPNYLELIPKLLSRFRQGKYGVISDIRRAFSK
;
A
#
# COMPACT_ATOMS: atom_id res chain seq x y z
N MET A 1 -2.55 22.29 -81.02
CA MET A 1 -3.49 21.25 -80.56
C MET A 1 -3.00 20.79 -79.21
N ASP A 2 -3.90 21.00 -78.27
CA ASP A 2 -3.83 20.88 -76.81
C ASP A 2 -3.34 19.51 -76.32
N TYR A 3 -2.78 19.46 -75.11
CA TYR A 3 -3.45 18.81 -73.98
C TYR A 3 -2.77 19.23 -72.65
N ASN A 4 -3.53 19.93 -71.82
CA ASN A 4 -3.31 20.23 -70.40
C ASN A 4 -4.17 19.29 -69.53
N GLY A 5 -3.81 19.16 -68.25
CA GLY A 5 -4.70 18.70 -67.15
C GLY A 5 -4.11 17.50 -66.39
N GLU A 6 -3.34 17.72 -65.33
CA GLU A 6 -3.78 17.84 -63.91
C GLU A 6 -4.46 16.58 -63.35
N ASN A 7 -3.83 15.98 -62.34
CA ASN A 7 -4.52 15.21 -61.29
C ASN A 7 -3.88 15.58 -59.96
N GLY A 8 -4.59 16.41 -59.20
CA GLY A 8 -4.24 16.78 -57.83
C GLY A 8 -4.59 15.66 -56.85
N GLU A 9 -3.60 15.25 -56.06
CA GLU A 9 -3.82 14.48 -54.83
C GLU A 9 -4.30 15.45 -53.74
N GLY A 10 -5.61 15.59 -53.63
CA GLY A 10 -6.23 16.35 -52.54
C GLY A 10 -6.07 15.59 -51.21
N CYS A 11 -5.18 16.07 -50.34
CA CYS A 11 -5.11 15.63 -48.96
C CYS A 11 -6.48 15.90 -48.29
N SER A 12 -7.15 14.85 -47.84
CA SER A 12 -8.50 14.95 -47.29
C SER A 12 -8.49 15.87 -46.07
N ALA A 13 -9.45 16.81 -46.00
CA ALA A 13 -9.60 17.71 -44.85
C ALA A 13 -9.70 16.94 -43.50
N SER A 14 -10.13 15.67 -43.53
CA SER A 14 -10.15 14.80 -42.34
C SER A 14 -8.75 14.42 -41.85
N GLU A 15 -7.78 14.21 -42.73
CA GLU A 15 -6.40 13.87 -42.36
C GLU A 15 -5.69 15.08 -41.76
N VAL A 16 -5.91 16.27 -42.34
CA VAL A 16 -5.38 17.54 -41.82
C VAL A 16 -5.99 17.88 -40.46
N LEU A 17 -7.29 17.63 -40.27
CA LEU A 17 -7.98 17.87 -38.99
C LEU A 17 -7.47 16.93 -37.88
N LEU A 18 -7.18 15.66 -38.20
CA LEU A 18 -6.62 14.71 -37.24
C LEU A 18 -5.18 15.10 -36.85
N LEU A 19 -4.35 15.52 -37.82
CA LEU A 19 -2.97 15.98 -37.60
C LEU A 19 -2.89 17.25 -36.76
N LEU A 20 -3.81 18.20 -36.97
CA LEU A 20 -3.90 19.42 -36.16
C LEU A 20 -4.34 19.15 -34.72
N HIS A 21 -5.17 18.13 -34.48
CA HIS A 21 -5.55 17.74 -33.12
C HIS A 21 -4.44 16.98 -32.37
N VAL A 22 -3.55 16.31 -33.09
CA VAL A 22 -2.45 15.52 -32.50
C VAL A 22 -1.21 16.36 -32.23
N SER A 23 -1.02 17.49 -32.94
CA SER A 23 0.19 18.31 -32.84
C SER A 23 0.33 19.07 -31.51
N ASP A 24 -0.77 19.31 -30.80
CA ASP A 24 -0.78 19.98 -29.48
C ASP A 24 -0.80 19.01 -28.29
N LEU A 25 -0.81 17.69 -28.53
CA LEU A 25 -0.78 16.69 -27.46
C LEU A 25 0.65 16.23 -27.21
N ARG A 26 1.16 16.44 -25.99
CA ARG A 26 2.42 15.79 -25.60
C ARG A 26 2.16 14.28 -25.59
N ILE A 27 3.15 13.46 -25.91
CA ILE A 27 2.99 11.99 -25.91
C ILE A 27 2.39 11.46 -24.59
N CYS A 28 2.67 12.11 -23.46
CA CYS A 28 2.08 11.78 -22.17
C CYS A 28 0.55 11.97 -22.12
N ASP A 29 0.03 12.97 -22.83
CA ASP A 29 -1.38 13.30 -22.90
C ASP A 29 -2.15 12.29 -23.79
N LEU A 30 -1.47 11.46 -24.58
CA LEU A 30 -2.12 10.37 -25.35
C LEU A 30 -2.55 9.19 -24.45
N TRP A 31 -1.92 9.07 -23.28
CA TRP A 31 -2.15 7.98 -22.32
C TRP A 31 -2.85 8.46 -21.03
N SER A 32 -3.23 9.74 -20.94
CA SER A 32 -4.08 10.22 -19.85
C SER A 32 -5.52 9.71 -20.02
N LEU A 33 -6.10 9.24 -18.91
CA LEU A 33 -7.48 8.74 -18.86
C LEU A 33 -8.51 9.79 -19.31
N ASP A 34 -8.17 11.08 -19.14
CA ASP A 34 -8.95 12.22 -19.63
C ASP A 34 -9.10 12.25 -21.15
N SER A 35 -8.05 11.85 -21.89
CA SER A 35 -8.04 11.81 -23.36
C SER A 35 -8.86 10.64 -23.90
N LEU A 36 -9.14 9.64 -23.05
CA LEU A 36 -10.01 8.50 -23.34
C LEU A 36 -11.48 8.75 -22.94
N GLY A 37 -11.81 9.97 -22.49
CA GLY A 37 -13.17 10.35 -22.13
C GLY A 37 -13.68 9.75 -20.80
N ILE A 38 -12.80 9.14 -20.01
CA ILE A 38 -13.13 8.58 -18.70
C ILE A 38 -12.96 9.68 -17.67
N LYS A 39 -14.03 10.44 -17.42
CA LYS A 39 -14.07 11.41 -16.30
C LYS A 39 -14.34 10.65 -15.01
N GLU A 40 -13.47 10.81 -14.00
CA GLU A 40 -13.79 10.37 -12.65
C GLU A 40 -15.07 11.10 -12.18
N PRO A 41 -16.05 10.39 -11.59
CA PRO A 41 -17.28 11.01 -11.14
C PRO A 41 -16.98 12.08 -10.09
N SER A 42 -17.57 13.26 -10.26
CA SER A 42 -17.30 14.50 -9.51
C SER A 42 -17.83 14.52 -8.07
N ILE A 43 -17.64 13.45 -7.31
CA ILE A 43 -17.97 13.38 -5.88
C ILE A 43 -16.84 12.67 -5.13
N SER A 44 -15.80 13.41 -4.78
CA SER A 44 -14.84 13.12 -3.69
C SER A 44 -13.87 14.29 -3.62
N GLN A 45 -13.36 14.60 -2.43
CA GLN A 45 -12.16 15.46 -2.31
C GLN A 45 -11.13 14.95 -3.31
N SER A 46 -10.47 15.86 -4.02
CA SER A 46 -9.43 15.44 -4.95
C SER A 46 -8.39 14.63 -4.18
N LYS A 47 -7.90 13.54 -4.78
CA LYS A 47 -6.89 12.68 -4.17
C LYS A 47 -5.70 13.47 -3.62
N SER A 48 -5.34 14.58 -4.27
CA SER A 48 -4.32 15.53 -3.84
C SER A 48 -4.62 16.20 -2.49
N GLU A 49 -5.86 16.60 -2.24
CA GLU A 49 -6.24 17.26 -0.97
C GLU A 49 -6.12 16.28 0.20
N ILE A 50 -6.55 15.03 0.01
CA ILE A 50 -6.41 13.97 1.04
C ILE A 50 -4.94 13.70 1.33
N GLU A 51 -4.10 13.59 0.28
CA GLU A 51 -2.66 13.39 0.44
C GLU A 51 -1.98 14.55 1.20
N GLU A 52 -2.42 15.79 0.99
CA GLU A 52 -1.92 16.96 1.71
C GLU A 52 -2.29 16.93 3.19
N VAL A 53 -3.55 16.62 3.52
CA VAL A 53 -4.01 16.46 4.91
C VAL A 53 -3.23 15.36 5.64
N VAL A 54 -2.99 14.22 4.99
CA VAL A 54 -2.22 13.10 5.56
C VAL A 54 -0.78 13.51 5.83
N LYS A 55 -0.17 14.27 4.91
CA LYS A 55 1.19 14.79 5.06
C LYS A 55 1.28 15.76 6.22
N ASP A 56 0.31 16.66 6.36
CA ASP A 56 0.25 17.60 7.48
C ASP A 56 0.07 16.88 8.81
N HIS A 57 -0.81 15.87 8.86
CA HIS A 57 -0.97 15.01 10.03
C HIS A 57 0.34 14.29 10.38
N PHE A 58 1.06 13.75 9.40
CA PHE A 58 2.36 13.10 9.60
C PHE A 58 3.36 14.07 10.25
N VAL A 59 3.54 15.27 9.68
CA VAL A 59 4.49 16.26 10.20
C VAL A 59 4.13 16.70 11.61
N ARG A 60 2.84 16.90 11.89
CA ARG A 60 2.35 17.33 13.21
C ARG A 60 2.46 16.25 14.29
N SER A 61 2.27 14.99 13.91
CA SER A 61 2.30 13.86 14.84
C SER A 61 3.69 13.24 14.99
N LEU A 62 4.64 13.59 14.12
CA LEU A 62 6.02 13.14 14.19
C LEU A 62 6.68 13.67 15.47
N ARG A 63 7.04 12.74 16.34
CA ARG A 63 7.78 13.00 17.58
C ARG A 63 9.01 12.12 17.61
N ARG A 64 9.99 12.54 18.42
CA ARG A 64 11.16 11.73 18.72
C ARG A 64 11.12 11.39 20.20
N ASP A 65 11.23 10.11 20.52
CA ASP A 65 11.29 9.68 21.91
C ASP A 65 12.69 9.89 22.51
N ASP A 66 12.80 9.67 23.82
CA ASP A 66 14.06 9.82 24.56
C ASP A 66 15.13 8.78 24.13
N GLU A 67 14.71 7.67 23.52
CA GLU A 67 15.59 6.66 22.92
C GLU A 67 16.03 7.05 21.49
N GLY A 68 15.53 8.17 20.95
CA GLY A 68 15.88 8.70 19.64
C GLY A 68 15.09 8.11 18.47
N ARG A 69 14.04 7.31 18.73
CA ARG A 69 13.14 6.71 17.74
C ARG A 69 12.05 7.68 17.31
N TYR A 70 11.67 7.60 16.04
CA TYR A 70 10.56 8.38 15.51
C TYR A 70 9.23 7.70 15.83
N GLN A 71 8.31 8.45 16.43
CA GLN A 71 6.94 8.04 16.71
C GLN A 71 6.00 8.90 15.89
N VAL A 72 5.01 8.27 15.28
CA VAL A 72 4.00 8.95 14.46
C VAL A 72 2.64 8.35 14.76
N SER A 73 1.61 9.19 14.77
CA SER A 73 0.23 8.71 14.90
C SER A 73 -0.19 8.02 13.62
N LEU A 74 -1.01 6.98 13.71
CA LEU A 74 -1.63 6.37 12.53
C LEU A 74 -2.46 7.44 11.78
N PRO A 75 -2.40 7.47 10.43
CA PRO A 75 -3.13 8.45 9.64
C PRO A 75 -4.61 8.03 9.54
N TRP A 76 -5.38 8.31 10.59
CA TRP A 76 -6.81 8.06 10.62
C TRP A 76 -7.54 8.95 9.61
N LEU A 77 -8.48 8.38 8.88
CA LEU A 77 -9.41 9.14 8.02
C LEU A 77 -10.32 10.02 8.89
N GLU A 78 -10.61 11.25 8.46
CA GLU A 78 -11.53 12.13 9.21
C GLU A 78 -12.94 11.51 9.34
N VAL A 79 -13.37 10.82 8.29
CA VAL A 79 -14.62 10.07 8.25
C VAL A 79 -14.28 8.60 8.00
N HIS A 80 -14.26 7.81 9.07
CA HIS A 80 -14.11 6.36 8.99
C HIS A 80 -15.29 5.64 9.67
N PRO A 81 -15.60 4.39 9.24
CA PRO A 81 -16.51 3.54 9.98
C PRO A 81 -16.01 3.30 11.43
N GLU A 82 -16.92 3.00 12.34
CA GLU A 82 -16.54 2.64 13.71
C GLU A 82 -15.66 1.37 13.71
N LEU A 83 -14.49 1.48 14.32
CA LEU A 83 -13.57 0.37 14.50
C LEU A 83 -13.95 -0.38 15.78
N SER A 84 -14.85 -1.35 15.65
CA SER A 84 -15.33 -2.12 16.80
C SER A 84 -14.33 -3.16 17.28
N ASP A 85 -14.53 -3.62 18.52
CA ASP A 85 -13.81 -4.76 19.07
C ASP A 85 -14.13 -6.04 18.27
N ASN A 86 -13.09 -6.70 17.76
CA ASN A 86 -13.15 -7.94 16.98
C ASN A 86 -12.48 -9.13 17.70
N ARG A 87 -12.28 -9.05 19.03
CA ARG A 87 -11.58 -10.05 19.86
C ARG A 87 -12.08 -11.47 19.62
N ASN A 88 -13.40 -11.65 19.58
CA ASN A 88 -14.00 -12.97 19.37
C ASN A 88 -13.55 -13.64 18.07
N ILE A 89 -13.41 -12.84 17.00
CA ILE A 89 -12.96 -13.31 15.69
C ILE A 89 -11.46 -13.64 15.74
N ALA A 90 -10.67 -12.75 16.34
CA ALA A 90 -9.23 -12.94 16.51
C ALA A 90 -8.91 -14.20 17.33
N GLU A 91 -9.57 -14.42 18.46
CA GLU A 91 -9.38 -15.59 19.31
C GLU A 91 -9.76 -16.90 18.62
N ARG A 92 -10.87 -16.92 17.87
CA ARG A 92 -11.27 -18.11 17.09
C ARG A 92 -10.22 -18.45 16.03
N ARG A 93 -9.71 -17.44 15.32
CA ARG A 93 -8.65 -17.62 14.32
C ARG A 93 -7.34 -18.05 14.96
N LEU A 94 -6.99 -17.52 16.13
CA LEU A 94 -5.83 -17.93 16.90
C LEU A 94 -5.91 -19.41 17.30
N LYS A 95 -7.05 -19.85 17.87
CA LYS A 95 -7.27 -21.27 18.23
C LYS A 95 -7.10 -22.20 17.02
N SER A 96 -7.64 -21.80 15.86
CA SER A 96 -7.47 -22.55 14.61
C SER A 96 -6.00 -22.59 14.15
N CYS A 97 -5.32 -21.44 14.21
CA CYS A 97 -3.91 -21.28 13.87
C CYS A 97 -3.02 -22.20 14.73
N VAL A 98 -3.20 -22.19 16.05
CA VAL A 98 -2.46 -23.04 17.00
C VAL A 98 -2.67 -24.52 16.67
N ARG A 99 -3.91 -24.97 16.46
CA ARG A 99 -4.19 -26.36 16.08
C ARG A 99 -3.50 -26.77 14.77
N SER A 100 -3.50 -25.88 13.78
CA SER A 100 -2.82 -26.11 12.49
C SER A 100 -1.30 -26.23 12.65
N LEU A 101 -0.69 -25.35 13.46
CA LEU A 101 0.74 -25.35 13.76
C LEU A 101 1.18 -26.59 14.55
N GLN A 102 0.37 -27.02 15.53
CA GLN A 102 0.59 -28.25 16.29
C GLN A 102 0.58 -29.47 15.37
N LYS A 103 -0.40 -29.56 14.46
CA LYS A 103 -0.48 -30.67 13.49
C LYS A 103 0.75 -30.73 12.57
N ARG A 104 1.41 -29.60 12.32
CA ARG A 104 2.62 -29.49 11.50
C ARG A 104 3.93 -29.54 12.30
N ASN A 105 3.86 -29.71 13.63
CA ASN A 105 5.01 -29.68 14.55
C ASN A 105 5.87 -28.41 14.45
N CYS A 106 5.26 -27.26 14.14
CA CYS A 106 5.97 -25.98 13.98
C CYS A 106 5.50 -24.89 14.95
N LEU A 107 4.74 -25.25 15.99
CA LEU A 107 4.26 -24.29 17.00
C LEU A 107 5.41 -23.60 17.73
N GLN A 108 6.44 -24.35 18.14
CA GLN A 108 7.58 -23.78 18.87
C GLN A 108 8.39 -22.82 18.01
N GLU A 109 8.63 -23.16 16.74
CA GLU A 109 9.32 -22.29 15.79
C GLU A 109 8.54 -21.00 15.57
N TYR A 110 7.20 -21.10 15.48
CA TYR A 110 6.33 -19.93 15.34
C TYR A 110 6.31 -19.05 16.59
N GLU A 111 6.25 -19.63 17.79
CA GLU A 111 6.31 -18.90 19.06
C GLU A 111 7.63 -18.15 19.23
N ASN A 112 8.74 -18.76 18.82
CA ASN A 112 10.07 -18.14 18.91
C ASN A 112 10.17 -16.84 18.10
N ILE A 113 9.41 -16.69 17.01
CA ILE A 113 9.35 -15.45 16.22
C ILE A 113 8.78 -14.31 17.06
N PHE A 114 7.70 -14.55 17.81
CA PHE A 114 7.12 -13.53 18.68
C PHE A 114 8.04 -13.21 19.87
N LYS A 115 8.73 -14.21 20.43
CA LYS A 115 9.74 -13.98 21.47
C LYS A 115 10.89 -13.11 20.98
N GLU A 116 11.37 -13.33 19.76
CA GLU A 116 12.36 -12.48 19.10
C GLU A 116 11.83 -11.05 18.96
N TRP A 117 10.59 -10.87 18.48
CA TRP A 117 9.99 -9.53 18.34
C TRP A 117 9.81 -8.79 19.68
N VAL A 118 9.48 -9.49 20.76
CA VAL A 118 9.46 -8.91 22.11
C VAL A 118 10.87 -8.49 22.54
N SER A 119 11.88 -9.34 22.31
CA SER A 119 13.28 -9.02 22.67
C SER A 119 13.84 -7.83 21.89
N GLU A 120 13.36 -7.65 20.66
CA GLU A 120 13.72 -6.53 19.78
C GLU A 120 12.88 -5.27 20.02
N LYS A 121 11.97 -5.28 21.02
CA LYS A 121 11.02 -4.20 21.29
C LYS A 121 10.16 -3.80 20.07
N ILE A 122 9.89 -4.75 19.18
CA ILE A 122 9.01 -4.57 18.01
C ILE A 122 7.54 -4.70 18.45
N ILE A 123 7.27 -5.60 19.39
CA ILE A 123 5.97 -5.79 20.03
C ILE A 123 6.13 -5.79 21.55
N GLU A 124 5.07 -5.46 22.25
CA GLU A 124 5.00 -5.51 23.70
C GLU A 124 3.79 -6.31 24.19
N SER A 125 3.84 -6.76 25.43
CA SER A 125 2.68 -7.38 26.08
C SER A 125 1.74 -6.28 26.56
N VAL A 126 0.46 -6.40 26.22
CA VAL A 126 -0.58 -5.50 26.72
C VAL A 126 -1.06 -6.03 28.07
N GLU A 127 -1.10 -5.17 29.09
CA GLU A 127 -1.55 -5.56 30.43
C GLU A 127 -3.06 -5.84 30.44
N PRO A 128 -3.55 -6.85 31.20
CA PRO A 128 -4.97 -7.20 31.24
C PRO A 128 -5.88 -6.04 31.68
N GLU A 129 -5.39 -5.17 32.56
CA GLU A 129 -6.12 -4.00 33.06
C GLU A 129 -6.31 -2.93 31.97
N GLU A 130 -5.32 -2.77 31.09
CA GLU A 130 -5.39 -1.88 29.93
C GLU A 130 -6.41 -2.40 28.92
N LEU A 131 -6.36 -3.71 28.65
CA LEU A 131 -7.32 -4.40 27.80
C LEU A 131 -8.76 -4.33 28.31
N ALA A 132 -8.95 -4.27 29.63
CA ALA A 132 -10.25 -4.12 30.25
C ALA A 132 -10.77 -2.67 30.24
N ARG A 133 -9.85 -1.69 30.20
CA ARG A 133 -10.16 -0.26 30.23
C ARG A 133 -10.42 0.32 28.85
N GLU A 134 -9.67 -0.13 27.85
CA GLU A 134 -9.72 0.38 26.49
C GLU A 134 -10.24 -0.67 25.52
N LYS A 135 -11.15 -0.27 24.63
CA LYS A 135 -11.62 -1.14 23.56
C LYS A 135 -10.53 -1.24 22.49
N GLY A 136 -9.81 -2.36 22.48
CA GLY A 136 -8.81 -2.66 21.46
C GLY A 136 -9.41 -3.22 20.16
N HIS A 137 -8.69 -3.05 19.06
CA HIS A 137 -8.92 -3.78 17.81
C HIS A 137 -7.76 -4.76 17.59
N PHE A 138 -8.09 -6.02 17.32
CA PHE A 138 -7.12 -7.11 17.25
C PHE A 138 -6.81 -7.46 15.80
N LEU A 139 -5.55 -7.76 15.52
CA LEU A 139 -5.11 -8.23 14.21
C LEU A 139 -4.93 -9.75 14.22
N PRO A 140 -5.87 -10.54 13.65
CA PRO A 140 -5.68 -11.98 13.54
C PRO A 140 -4.46 -12.26 12.66
N HIS A 141 -3.65 -13.24 13.05
CA HIS A 141 -2.47 -13.63 12.27
C HIS A 141 -2.50 -15.08 11.83
N ARG A 142 -1.77 -15.39 10.76
CA ARG A 142 -1.56 -16.76 10.27
C ARG A 142 -0.13 -16.98 9.80
N PRO A 143 0.42 -18.20 9.92
CA PRO A 143 1.72 -18.54 9.37
C PRO A 143 1.65 -18.68 7.85
N VAL A 144 2.60 -18.05 7.15
CA VAL A 144 2.91 -18.33 5.75
C VAL A 144 4.27 -19.03 5.69
N PHE A 145 4.31 -20.16 4.99
CA PHE A 145 5.51 -20.96 4.81
C PHE A 145 6.15 -20.61 3.46
N LYS A 146 7.43 -20.25 3.48
CA LYS A 146 8.24 -20.14 2.26
C LYS A 146 9.29 -21.23 2.26
N GLU A 147 9.16 -22.15 1.32
CA GLU A 147 10.20 -23.13 1.02
C GLU A 147 11.45 -22.39 0.49
N ASN A 148 12.63 -22.80 0.96
CA ASN A 148 13.94 -22.22 0.57
C ASN A 148 14.19 -20.75 0.99
N SER A 149 13.54 -20.26 2.04
CA SER A 149 13.79 -18.94 2.65
C SER A 149 14.58 -19.08 3.95
N THR A 150 15.48 -18.13 4.23
CA THR A 150 16.18 -18.00 5.52
C THR A 150 15.20 -17.83 6.69
N THR A 151 14.06 -17.19 6.43
CA THR A 151 12.91 -17.15 7.33
C THR A 151 11.83 -18.07 6.79
N ARG A 152 11.80 -19.32 7.28
CA ARG A 152 10.91 -20.40 6.81
C ARG A 152 9.43 -20.12 7.09
N ILE A 153 9.12 -19.52 8.24
CA ILE A 153 7.76 -19.20 8.68
C ILE A 153 7.65 -17.70 8.90
N ARG A 154 6.58 -17.08 8.38
CA ARG A 154 6.32 -15.64 8.56
C ARG A 154 4.90 -15.43 9.10
N PRO A 155 4.71 -14.75 10.24
CA PRO A 155 3.41 -14.30 10.67
C PRO A 155 2.87 -13.25 9.68
N VAL A 156 1.65 -13.45 9.20
CA VAL A 156 0.92 -12.47 8.38
C VAL A 156 -0.32 -12.03 9.13
N PHE A 157 -0.42 -10.73 9.37
CA PHE A 157 -1.55 -10.10 10.04
C PHE A 157 -2.64 -9.70 9.03
N ASP A 158 -3.89 -9.88 9.44
CA ASP A 158 -5.06 -9.53 8.64
C ASP A 158 -5.72 -8.25 9.18
N ALA A 159 -5.29 -7.11 8.66
CA ALA A 159 -5.85 -5.79 8.98
C ALA A 159 -7.24 -5.54 8.33
N SER A 160 -7.72 -6.48 7.51
CA SER A 160 -9.07 -6.43 6.93
C SER A 160 -10.09 -7.19 7.77
N ALA A 161 -9.69 -7.80 8.90
CA ALA A 161 -10.58 -8.57 9.75
C ALA A 161 -11.54 -7.65 10.53
N LYS A 162 -12.84 -7.81 10.30
CA LYS A 162 -13.90 -7.00 10.92
C LYS A 162 -15.10 -7.82 11.36
N GLU A 163 -15.82 -7.32 12.35
CA GLU A 163 -17.15 -7.80 12.76
C GLU A 163 -18.21 -7.40 11.72
N ARG A 164 -19.37 -8.04 11.76
CA ARG A 164 -20.48 -7.71 10.84
C ARG A 164 -20.95 -6.28 11.12
N ASN A 165 -21.07 -5.47 10.06
CA ASN A 165 -21.46 -4.05 10.12
C ASN A 165 -20.45 -3.13 10.83
N SER A 166 -19.17 -3.51 10.91
CA SER A 166 -18.09 -2.67 11.45
C SER A 166 -17.02 -2.35 10.39
N GLY A 167 -16.17 -1.35 10.67
CA GLY A 167 -14.98 -1.05 9.89
C GLY A 167 -13.84 -2.04 10.16
N SER A 168 -12.95 -2.24 9.19
CA SER A 168 -11.65 -2.85 9.41
C SER A 168 -10.58 -1.78 9.57
N LEU A 169 -9.41 -2.13 10.12
CA LEU A 169 -8.30 -1.18 10.25
C LEU A 169 -7.92 -0.55 8.90
N ASN A 170 -7.94 -1.35 7.82
CA ASN A 170 -7.70 -0.87 6.46
C ASN A 170 -8.78 0.09 5.93
N ASP A 171 -10.00 0.07 6.48
CA ASP A 171 -11.07 1.01 6.13
C ASP A 171 -10.97 2.31 6.93
N CYS A 172 -10.20 2.34 8.02
CA CYS A 172 -10.08 3.48 8.93
C CYS A 172 -8.80 4.30 8.74
N ILE A 173 -7.78 3.70 8.11
CA ILE A 173 -6.47 4.31 7.92
C ILE A 173 -6.29 4.72 6.46
N GLU A 174 -5.78 5.93 6.25
CA GLU A 174 -5.41 6.42 4.94
C GLU A 174 -4.08 5.80 4.47
N LYS A 175 -4.02 5.38 3.21
CA LYS A 175 -2.85 4.69 2.64
C LYS A 175 -1.69 5.64 2.43
N GLY A 176 -2.01 6.93 2.28
CA GLY A 176 -1.06 7.98 2.01
C GLY A 176 -0.54 7.94 0.56
N PRO A 177 0.26 8.95 0.20
CA PRO A 177 0.81 9.10 -1.14
C PRO A 177 1.76 7.94 -1.50
N ASN A 178 1.68 7.50 -2.76
CA ASN A 178 2.58 6.48 -3.28
C ASN A 178 3.92 7.09 -3.71
N TYR A 179 4.93 6.96 -2.87
CA TYR A 179 6.30 7.40 -3.17
C TYR A 179 7.13 6.39 -3.97
N LEU A 180 6.57 5.22 -4.32
CA LEU A 180 7.30 4.24 -5.12
C LEU A 180 7.42 4.72 -6.56
N GLU A 181 8.65 4.76 -7.06
CA GLU A 181 8.88 5.01 -8.47
C GLU A 181 8.34 3.86 -9.35
N LEU A 182 7.92 4.21 -10.57
CA LEU A 182 7.55 3.23 -11.57
C LEU A 182 8.73 2.29 -11.88
N ILE A 183 8.51 0.97 -11.75
CA ILE A 183 9.52 -0.06 -12.01
C ILE A 183 10.19 0.13 -13.38
N PRO A 184 9.49 0.41 -14.49
CA PRO A 184 10.13 0.66 -15.78
C PRO A 184 11.10 1.85 -15.77
N LYS A 185 10.75 2.94 -15.07
CA LYS A 185 11.59 4.13 -14.92
C LYS A 185 12.85 3.79 -14.12
N LEU A 186 12.70 3.06 -13.02
CA LEU A 186 13.82 2.59 -12.21
C LEU A 186 14.76 1.69 -13.01
N LEU A 187 14.22 0.70 -13.73
CA LEU A 187 15.01 -0.23 -14.55
C LEU A 187 15.73 0.47 -15.71
N SER A 188 15.08 1.46 -16.34
CA SER A 188 15.70 2.25 -17.40
C SER A 188 16.95 2.98 -16.89
N ARG A 189 16.87 3.64 -15.73
CA ARG A 189 18.02 4.30 -15.09
C ARG A 189 19.09 3.29 -14.66
N PHE A 190 18.69 2.16 -14.07
CA PHE A 190 19.63 1.11 -13.65
C PHE A 190 20.47 0.58 -14.82
N ARG A 191 19.90 0.50 -16.03
CA ARG A 191 20.57 0.03 -17.25
C ARG A 191 21.50 1.05 -17.92
N GLN A 192 21.49 2.32 -17.51
CA GLN A 192 22.38 3.34 -18.09
C GLN A 192 23.84 3.17 -17.64
N GLY A 193 24.05 2.57 -16.46
CA GLY A 193 25.39 2.31 -15.93
C GLY A 193 26.04 1.06 -16.55
N LYS A 194 27.38 1.07 -16.65
CA LYS A 194 28.17 -0.10 -17.09
C LYS A 194 28.12 -1.25 -16.07
N TYR A 195 27.98 -0.93 -14.79
CA TYR A 195 27.93 -1.87 -13.67
C TYR A 195 26.74 -1.54 -12.78
N GLY A 196 25.96 -2.56 -12.40
CA GLY A 196 24.83 -2.43 -11.47
C GLY A 196 25.11 -3.19 -10.17
N VAL A 197 24.76 -2.58 -9.04
CA VAL A 197 24.86 -3.20 -7.71
C VAL A 197 23.45 -3.33 -7.14
N ILE A 198 23.15 -4.51 -6.60
CA ILE A 198 21.90 -4.79 -5.89
C ILE A 198 22.24 -5.24 -4.46
N SER A 199 21.43 -4.81 -3.50
CA SER A 199 21.54 -5.23 -2.11
C SER A 199 20.14 -5.27 -1.50
N ASP A 200 19.91 -6.19 -0.56
CA ASP A 200 18.67 -6.29 0.19
C ASP A 200 18.89 -5.76 1.61
N ILE A 201 18.02 -4.85 2.04
CA ILE A 201 18.06 -4.30 3.40
C ILE A 201 17.26 -5.24 4.30
N ARG A 202 17.99 -6.04 5.08
CA ARG A 202 17.38 -6.89 6.09
C ARG A 202 16.61 -6.02 7.10
N ARG A 203 15.31 -6.30 7.27
CA ARG A 203 14.43 -5.66 8.28
C ARG A 203 14.28 -4.13 8.10
N ALA A 204 14.09 -3.67 6.87
CA ALA A 204 13.92 -2.25 6.56
C ALA A 204 12.79 -1.53 7.35
N PHE A 205 11.80 -2.26 7.86
CA PHE A 205 10.63 -1.70 8.54
C PHE A 205 10.54 -2.06 10.04
N SER A 206 11.56 -2.68 10.63
CA SER A 206 11.47 -3.29 11.97
C SER A 206 12.53 -2.78 12.94
N LYS A 207 12.84 -1.48 12.93
CA LYS A 207 13.80 -0.89 13.87
C LYS A 207 13.52 0.58 14.14
#